data_AF-A0A966J8W8-F1
#
_entry.id   AF-A0A966J8W8-F1
#
_cell.length_a   1.000
_cell.length_b   1.000
_cell.length_c   1.000
_cell.angle_alpha   90.00
_cell.angle_beta   90.00
_cell.angle_gamma   90.00
#
_symmetry.space_group_name_H-M   'P 1'
#
loop_
_entity.id
_entity.type
_entity.pdbx_description
1 polymer ?
#
loop_
_entity_poly.entity_id
_entity_poly.type
_entity_poly.pdbx_seq_one_letter_code
_entity_poly.pdbx_strand_id
1 'polypeptide(L)' 'MPLHFGVDVMLREPTRWRDWRHVALVTNDAARLAAAPHVRSRVALLQAGLPLVRLFGPEHGLGASAADGASVA' A
#
# COMPACT_ATOMS: atom_id res chain seq x y z
N MET A 1 3.89 -23.19 6.58
CA MET A 1 2.75 -22.27 6.34
C MET A 1 3.25 -21.10 5.50
N PRO A 2 2.56 -20.69 4.44
CA PRO A 2 2.96 -19.50 3.67
C PRO A 2 2.76 -18.22 4.50
N LEU A 3 3.69 -17.28 4.39
CA LEU A 3 3.62 -15.96 5.04
C LEU A 3 2.56 -15.10 4.35
N HIS A 4 1.77 -14.37 5.13
CA HIS A 4 0.81 -13.39 4.65
C HIS A 4 1.08 -12.05 5.34
N PHE A 5 1.25 -10.99 4.55
CA PHE A 5 1.33 -9.64 5.07
C PHE A 5 -0.07 -9.11 5.36
N GLY A 6 -0.17 -8.02 6.11
CA GLY A 6 -1.47 -7.39 6.43
C GLY A 6 -2.28 -7.03 5.18
N VAL A 7 -1.61 -6.58 4.11
CA VAL A 7 -2.27 -6.27 2.83
C VAL A 7 -2.89 -7.52 2.18
N ASP A 8 -2.25 -8.69 2.28
CA ASP A 8 -2.79 -9.93 1.72
C ASP A 8 -4.07 -10.34 2.45
N VAL A 9 -4.12 -10.13 3.77
CA VAL A 9 -5.32 -10.40 4.59
C VAL A 9 -6.44 -9.40 4.26
N MET A 10 -6.13 -8.11 4.15
CA MET A 10 -7.12 -7.10 3.77
C MET A 10 -7.76 -7.37 2.40
N LEU A 11 -6.98 -7.86 1.44
CA LEU A 11 -7.48 -8.20 0.10
C LEU A 11 -8.37 -9.46 0.11
N ARG A 12 -8.12 -10.41 1.01
CA ARG A 12 -8.94 -11.63 1.16
C ARG A 12 -10.27 -11.36 1.87
N GLU A 13 -10.32 -10.33 2.71
CA GLU A 13 -11.48 -10.01 3.55
C GLU A 13 -12.00 -8.58 3.27
N PRO A 14 -12.53 -8.30 2.07
CA PRO A 14 -12.95 -6.95 1.67
C PRO A 14 -14.11 -6.39 2.52
N THR A 15 -14.86 -7.26 3.19
CA THR A 15 -15.92 -6.87 4.14
C THR A 15 -15.39 -6.00 5.29
N ARG A 16 -14.11 -6.13 5.67
CA ARG A 16 -13.52 -5.35 6.78
C ARG A 16 -13.44 -3.86 6.52
N TRP A 17 -13.45 -3.45 5.25
CA TRP A 17 -13.30 -2.05 4.84
C TRP A 17 -14.44 -1.60 3.89
N ARG A 18 -15.50 -2.39 3.77
CA ARG A 18 -16.66 -2.12 2.89
C ARG A 18 -17.31 -0.77 3.16
N ASP A 19 -17.37 -0.36 4.42
CA ASP A 19 -18.03 0.89 4.83
C ASP A 19 -17.09 2.09 4.84
N TRP A 20 -15.81 1.90 4.53
CA TRP A 20 -14.85 2.99 4.43
C TRP A 20 -15.20 3.86 3.21
N ARG A 21 -15.09 5.18 3.38
CA ARG A 21 -15.47 6.17 2.35
C ARG A 21 -14.27 6.84 1.71
N HIS A 22 -13.28 7.21 2.52
CA HIS A 22 -12.07 7.89 2.07
C HIS A 22 -10.88 7.32 2.83
N VAL A 23 -9.92 6.78 2.11
CA VAL A 23 -8.72 6.17 2.68
C VAL A 23 -7.49 6.91 2.18
N ALA A 24 -6.66 7.34 3.12
CA ALA A 24 -5.31 7.76 2.81
C ALA A 24 -4.33 6.67 3.27
N LEU A 25 -3.25 6.49 2.52
CA LEU A 25 -2.29 5.42 2.75
C LEU A 25 -0.86 5.97 2.82
N VAL A 26 -0.19 5.69 3.94
CA VAL A 26 1.26 5.87 4.06
C VAL A 26 1.94 4.63 3.46
N THR A 27 2.76 4.80 2.42
CA THR A 27 3.36 3.67 1.71
C THR A 27 4.57 4.10 0.88
N ASN A 28 5.29 3.13 0.34
CA ASN A 28 6.32 3.31 -0.69
C ASN A 28 6.40 2.07 -1.59
N ASP A 29 7.35 2.03 -2.51
CA ASP A 29 7.57 0.93 -3.44
C ASP A 29 8.12 -0.37 -2.81
N ALA A 30 8.47 -0.37 -1.52
CA ALA A 30 8.84 -1.58 -0.80
C ALA A 30 7.60 -2.41 -0.39
N ALA A 31 6.45 -1.76 -0.20
CA ALA A 31 5.21 -2.45 0.16
C ALA A 31 4.64 -3.25 -1.02
N ARG A 32 4.74 -4.59 -0.93
CA ARG A 32 4.41 -5.55 -2.00
C ARG A 32 3.59 -6.72 -1.46
N LEU A 33 2.90 -7.45 -2.34
CA LEU A 33 2.17 -8.65 -1.96
C LEU A 33 3.12 -9.82 -1.66
N ALA A 34 2.78 -10.67 -0.70
CA ALA A 34 3.65 -11.78 -0.31
C ALA A 34 3.83 -12.81 -1.45
N ALA A 35 2.74 -13.14 -2.15
CA ALA A 35 2.75 -14.10 -3.26
C ALA A 35 3.12 -13.48 -4.62
N ALA A 36 3.07 -12.15 -4.74
CA ALA A 36 3.34 -11.42 -5.97
C ALA A 36 4.23 -10.21 -5.69
N PRO A 37 5.55 -10.41 -5.46
CA PRO A 37 6.44 -9.35 -5.01
C PRO A 37 6.61 -8.22 -6.04
N HIS A 38 6.24 -8.42 -7.30
CA HIS A 38 6.22 -7.35 -8.30
C HIS A 38 5.00 -6.42 -8.16
N VAL A 39 3.95 -6.84 -7.46
CA VAL A 39 2.71 -6.07 -7.26
C VAL A 39 2.84 -5.22 -6.00
N ARG A 40 2.78 -3.90 -6.18
CA ARG A 40 2.78 -2.92 -5.07
C ARG A 40 1.45 -2.95 -4.33
N SER A 41 1.47 -2.89 -3.01
CA SER A 41 0.28 -2.96 -2.15
C SER A 41 -0.79 -1.92 -2.52
N ARG A 42 -0.38 -0.67 -2.77
CA ARG A 42 -1.31 0.41 -3.15
C ARG A 42 -2.06 0.13 -4.46
N VAL A 43 -1.41 -0.53 -5.42
CA VAL A 43 -2.03 -0.87 -6.71
C VAL A 43 -3.06 -1.97 -6.51
N ALA A 44 -2.71 -3.02 -5.76
CA ALA A 44 -3.62 -4.11 -5.45
C ALA A 44 -4.87 -3.64 -4.68
N LEU A 45 -4.69 -2.78 -3.66
CA LEU A 45 -5.81 -2.21 -2.90
C LEU A 45 -6.72 -1.33 -3.75
N LEU A 46 -6.14 -0.50 -4.62
CA LEU A 46 -6.91 0.32 -5.56
C LEU A 46 -7.72 -0.55 -6.54
N GLN A 47 -7.09 -1.59 -7.10
CA GLN A 47 -7.75 -2.54 -8.00
C GLN A 47 -8.85 -3.34 -7.31
N ALA A 48 -8.71 -3.63 -6.01
CA ALA A 48 -9.74 -4.28 -5.21
C ALA A 48 -10.93 -3.37 -4.88
N GLY A 49 -10.86 -2.07 -5.20
CA GLY A 49 -11.93 -1.11 -4.97
C GLY A 49 -11.86 -0.38 -3.62
N LEU A 50 -10.73 -0.44 -2.92
CA LEU A 50 -10.54 0.40 -1.73
C LEU A 50 -10.59 1.88 -2.17
N PRO A 51 -11.38 2.75 -1.50
CA PRO A 51 -11.53 4.15 -1.90
C PRO A 51 -10.32 4.99 -1.46
N LEU A 52 -9.17 4.69 -2.07
CA LEU A 52 -7.88 5.34 -1.91
C LEU A 52 -7.90 6.72 -2.56
N VAL A 53 -7.86 7.77 -1.74
CA VAL A 53 -7.96 9.17 -2.20
C VAL A 53 -6.66 9.95 -2.05
N ARG A 54 -5.70 9.45 -1.24
CA ARG A 54 -4.41 10.12 -1.03
C ARG A 54 -3.33 9.12 -0.66
N LEU A 55 -2.11 9.40 -1.12
CA LEU A 55 -0.89 8.69 -0.74
C LEU A 55 0.03 9.63 0.03
N PHE A 56 0.70 9.10 1.03
CA PHE A 56 1.77 9.78 1.76
C PHE A 56 3.06 8.95 1.62
N GLY A 57 4.12 9.57 1.11
CA GLY A 57 5.44 8.97 1.06
C GLY A 57 6.20 9.17 2.38
N PRO A 58 7.00 8.20 2.82
CA PRO A 58 7.92 8.35 3.97
C PRO A 58 9.17 9.15 3.56
N GLU A 59 10.23 9.11 4.36
CA GLU A 59 11.47 9.89 4.21
C GLU A 59 12.17 9.73 2.84
N HIS A 60 12.02 8.58 2.19
CA HIS A 60 12.58 8.31 0.85
C HIS A 60 11.59 8.49 -0.30
N GLY A 61 10.42 9.09 -0.01
CA GLY A 61 9.32 9.29 -0.94
C GLY A 61 8.61 8.01 -1.35
N LEU A 62 7.59 8.14 -2.20
CA LEU A 62 6.79 6.99 -2.68
C LEU A 62 7.63 5.99 -3.49
N GLY A 63 8.65 6.47 -4.21
CA GLY A 63 9.57 5.62 -4.98
C GLY A 63 10.60 4.88 -4.12
N ALA A 64 10.75 5.24 -2.84
CA ALA A 64 11.80 4.73 -1.94
C ALA A 64 13.22 4.91 -2.52
N SER A 65 13.46 5.98 -3.27
CA SER A 65 14.71 6.20 -4.01
C SER A 65 15.36 7.55 -3.71
N ALA A 66 14.76 8.39 -2.85
CA ALA A 66 15.39 9.63 -2.44
C ALA A 66 16.51 9.34 -1.42
N ALA A 67 17.59 10.13 -1.48
CA ALA A 67 18.71 10.01 -0.55
C ALA A 67 18.29 10.38 0.89
N ASP A 68 19.05 9.90 1.88
CA ASP A 68 18.86 10.26 3.28
C ASP A 68 18.88 11.79 3.45
N GLY A 69 17.85 12.32 4.12
CA GLY A 69 17.72 13.76 4.38
C GLY A 69 17.26 14.59 3.17
N ALA A 70 16.98 13.98 2.03
CA ALA A 70 16.43 14.69 0.89
C ALA A 70 14.99 15.17 1.17
N SER A 71 14.68 16.39 0.73
CA SER A 71 13.29 16.86 0.73
C SER A 71 12.51 16.11 -0.35
N VAL A 72 11.40 15.51 0.05
CA VAL A 72 10.45 14.82 -0.83
C VAL A 72 9.10 15.55 -0.78
N ALA A 73 8.52 15.78 -1.96
CA ALA A 73 7.27 16.51 -2.16
C ALA A 73 6.03 15.61 -1.98
#